data_AF-A0A975EJD4-F1
#
_entry.id   AF-A0A975EJD4-F1
#
_cell.length_a   1.000
_cell.length_b   1.000
_cell.length_c   1.000
_cell.angle_alpha   90.00
_cell.angle_beta   90.00
_cell.angle_gamma   90.00
#
_symmetry.space_group_name_H-M   'P 1'
#
loop_
_entity.id
_entity.type
_entity.pdbx_description
1 polymer ?
#
loop_
_entity_poly.entity_id
_entity_poly.type
_entity_poly.pdbx_seq_one_letter_code
_entity_poly.pdbx_strand_id
1 'polypeptide(L)'
;MSQLLIILGFALLAVAVIGAIVCWIMVLIKMFQNEKPLIGILGILCSLWAFIWGWMKTGTLGTKKIMMIWSACIVLAIVGQVMSGIGVAAQIENGSIQAPPPAGSY
;
A
#
# COMPACT_ATOMS: atom_id res chain seq x y z
N MET A 1 4.02 25.46 5.57
CA MET A 1 4.03 24.72 4.29
C MET A 1 4.39 23.24 4.48
N SER A 2 5.48 22.91 5.17
CA SER A 2 5.92 21.53 5.40
C SER A 2 4.97 20.67 6.27
N GLN A 3 4.27 21.25 7.25
CA GLN A 3 3.19 20.55 7.99
C GLN A 3 2.03 20.11 7.07
N LEU A 4 1.68 20.92 6.07
CA LEU A 4 0.62 20.60 5.11
C LEU A 4 1.00 19.37 4.26
N LEU A 5 2.27 19.27 3.84
CA LEU A 5 2.79 18.13 3.07
C LEU A 5 2.72 16.82 3.86
N ILE A 6 3.03 16.87 5.16
CA ILE A 6 2.98 15.70 6.05
C ILE A 6 1.53 15.23 6.23
N ILE A 7 0.61 16.14 6.57
CA ILE A 7 -0.81 15.79 6.76
C ILE A 7 -1.42 15.23 5.48
N LEU A 8 -1.12 15.84 4.34
CA LEU A 8 -1.63 15.43 3.03
C LEU A 8 -1.04 14.07 2.60
N GLY A 9 0.25 13.83 2.87
CA GLY A 9 0.89 12.54 2.64
C GLY A 9 0.30 11.41 3.49
N PHE A 10 0.06 11.65 4.79
CA PHE A 10 -0.60 10.68 5.67
C PHE A 10 -2.06 10.41 5.28
N ALA A 11 -2.81 11.45 4.90
CA ALA A 11 -4.20 11.29 4.44
C ALA A 11 -4.27 10.43 3.16
N LEU A 12 -3.37 10.69 2.19
CA LEU A 12 -3.28 9.92 0.95
C LEU A 12 -2.94 8.45 1.24
N LEU A 13 -2.02 8.23 2.18
CA LEU A 13 -1.58 6.90 2.59
C LEU A 13 -2.70 6.13 3.29
N ALA A 14 -3.47 6.77 4.16
CA ALA A 14 -4.63 6.16 4.81
C ALA A 14 -5.67 5.68 3.78
N VAL A 15 -6.01 6.53 2.79
CA VAL A 15 -6.94 6.15 1.72
C VAL A 15 -6.38 5.03 0.85
N ALA A 16 -5.08 5.07 0.53
CA ALA A 16 -4.40 4.04 -0.24
C ALA A 16 -4.38 2.68 0.47
N VAL A 17 -4.13 2.65 1.79
CA VAL A 17 -4.14 1.42 2.59
C VAL A 17 -5.55 0.83 2.66
N ILE A 18 -6.57 1.65 2.90
CA ILE A 18 -7.95 1.19 2.92
C ILE A 18 -8.34 0.61 1.55
N GLY A 19 -8.00 1.31 0.46
CA GLY A 19 -8.23 0.82 -0.90
C GLY A 19 -7.49 -0.49 -1.22
N ALA A 20 -6.26 -0.63 -0.73
CA ALA A 20 -5.45 -1.84 -0.90
C ALA A 20 -6.04 -3.04 -0.14
N ILE A 21 -6.53 -2.83 1.09
CA ILE A 21 -7.19 -3.89 1.88
C ILE A 21 -8.48 -4.34 1.20
N VAL A 22 -9.31 -3.41 0.74
CA VAL A 22 -10.56 -3.74 0.02
C VAL A 22 -10.26 -4.51 -1.26
N CYS A 23 -9.26 -4.08 -2.05
CA CYS A 23 -8.84 -4.84 -3.24
C CYS A 23 -8.34 -6.24 -2.89
N TRP A 24 -7.57 -6.38 -1.82
CA TRP A 24 -7.06 -7.67 -1.37
C TRP A 24 -8.20 -8.62 -0.96
N ILE A 25 -9.19 -8.12 -0.20
CA ILE A 25 -10.39 -8.89 0.16
C ILE A 25 -11.17 -9.31 -1.09
N MET A 26 -11.37 -8.42 -2.06
CA MET A 26 -12.08 -8.75 -3.31
C MET A 26 -11.36 -9.84 -4.12
N VAL A 27 -10.02 -9.79 -4.19
CA VAL A 27 -9.22 -10.82 -4.87
C VAL A 27 -9.32 -12.15 -4.12
N LEU A 28 -9.24 -12.13 -2.78
CA LEU A 28 -9.43 -13.31 -1.94
C LEU A 28 -10.81 -13.96 -2.16
N ILE A 29 -11.89 -13.19 -2.17
CA ILE A 29 -13.24 -13.74 -2.42
C ILE A 29 -13.29 -14.46 -3.78
N LYS A 30 -12.77 -13.85 -4.84
CA LYS A 30 -12.73 -14.48 -6.18
C LYS A 30 -11.85 -15.72 -6.22
N MET A 31 -10.78 -15.73 -5.44
CA MET A 31 -9.86 -16.85 -5.32
C MET A 31 -10.49 -18.05 -4.62
N PHE A 32 -11.21 -17.83 -3.51
CA PHE A 32 -12.01 -18.86 -2.84
C PHE A 32 -13.17 -19.37 -3.71
N GLN A 33 -13.73 -18.52 -4.58
CA GLN A 33 -14.82 -18.92 -5.49
C GLN A 33 -14.35 -19.78 -6.68
N ASN A 34 -13.09 -19.65 -7.11
CA ASN A 34 -12.60 -20.29 -8.34
C ASN A 34 -11.53 -21.36 -8.11
N GLU A 35 -10.83 -21.34 -6.97
CA GLU A 35 -9.77 -22.31 -6.66
C GLU A 35 -9.98 -23.04 -5.33
N LYS A 36 -9.12 -24.02 -5.06
CA LYS A 36 -9.18 -24.83 -3.84
C LYS A 36 -8.97 -23.94 -2.60
N PRO A 37 -9.69 -24.20 -1.49
CA PRO A 37 -9.56 -23.41 -0.25
C PRO A 37 -8.13 -23.32 0.29
N LEU A 38 -7.31 -24.34 0.01
CA LEU A 38 -5.90 -24.40 0.41
C LEU A 38 -5.05 -23.28 -0.23
N ILE A 39 -5.31 -23.00 -1.50
CA ILE A 39 -4.70 -21.88 -2.22
C ILE A 39 -5.19 -20.58 -1.60
N GLY A 40 -6.50 -20.49 -1.30
CA GLY A 40 -7.17 -19.42 -0.56
C GLY A 40 -6.44 -18.98 0.73
N ILE A 41 -6.14 -19.95 1.58
CA ILE A 41 -5.41 -19.76 2.84
C ILE A 41 -3.99 -19.24 2.61
N LEU A 42 -3.31 -19.69 1.55
CA LEU A 42 -1.99 -19.20 1.19
C LEU A 42 -2.01 -17.73 0.76
N GLY A 43 -3.08 -17.30 0.08
CA GLY A 43 -3.29 -15.88 -0.27
C GLY A 43 -3.65 -14.98 0.91
N ILE A 44 -4.20 -15.53 2.00
CA ILE A 44 -4.41 -14.80 3.27
C ILE A 44 -3.07 -14.60 4.00
N LEU A 45 -2.24 -15.64 4.03
CA LEU A 45 -0.93 -15.57 4.68
C LEU A 45 0.06 -14.69 3.90
N CYS A 46 -0.12 -14.62 2.58
CA CYS A 46 0.76 -13.88 1.68
C CYS A 46 -0.03 -13.02 0.70
N SER A 47 -0.12 -11.71 0.99
CA SER A 47 -0.76 -10.72 0.12
C SER A 47 -0.09 -10.63 -1.27
N LEU A 48 1.23 -10.84 -1.34
CA LEU A 48 1.98 -10.94 -2.59
C LEU A 48 1.52 -12.13 -3.45
N TRP A 49 1.23 -13.28 -2.84
CA TRP A 49 0.70 -14.43 -3.56
C TRP A 49 -0.66 -14.09 -4.17
N ALA A 50 -1.56 -13.49 -3.38
CA ALA A 50 -2.88 -13.08 -3.85
C ALA A 50 -2.78 -12.07 -5.01
N PHE A 51 -1.79 -11.19 -4.96
CA PHE A 51 -1.50 -10.23 -6.01
C PHE A 51 -1.08 -10.91 -7.32
N ILE A 52 -0.10 -11.83 -7.28
CA ILE A 52 0.38 -12.55 -8.45
C ILE A 52 -0.75 -13.38 -9.08
N TRP A 53 -1.52 -14.09 -8.25
CA TRP A 53 -2.64 -14.88 -8.73
C TRP A 53 -3.74 -14.01 -9.36
N GLY A 54 -4.09 -12.90 -8.71
CA GLY A 54 -5.03 -11.94 -9.24
C GLY A 54 -4.63 -11.44 -10.63
N TRP A 55 -3.34 -11.16 -10.84
CA TRP A 55 -2.76 -10.77 -12.14
C TRP A 55 -2.85 -11.89 -13.18
N MET A 56 -2.48 -13.12 -12.82
CA MET A 56 -2.53 -14.27 -13.73
C MET A 56 -3.94 -14.55 -14.26
N LYS A 57 -4.97 -14.33 -13.43
CA LYS A 57 -6.37 -14.59 -13.80
C LYS A 57 -7.12 -13.37 -14.37
N THR A 58 -6.45 -12.25 -14.58
CA THR A 58 -7.09 -11.02 -15.10
C THR A 58 -7.74 -11.20 -16.48
N GLY A 59 -7.14 -12.01 -17.36
CA GLY A 59 -7.66 -12.29 -18.70
C GLY A 59 -8.90 -13.18 -18.71
N THR A 60 -9.07 -14.04 -17.71
CA THR A 60 -10.16 -15.03 -17.64
C THR A 60 -11.34 -14.57 -16.77
N LEU A 61 -11.08 -13.85 -15.67
CA LEU A 61 -12.10 -13.46 -14.68
C LEU A 61 -12.47 -11.97 -14.72
N GLY A 62 -11.95 -11.21 -15.70
CA GLY A 62 -12.22 -9.78 -15.85
C GLY A 62 -11.76 -8.92 -14.67
N THR A 63 -10.89 -9.46 -13.80
CA THR A 63 -10.38 -8.81 -12.58
C THR A 63 -9.35 -7.71 -12.84
N LYS A 64 -9.05 -7.41 -14.10
CA LYS A 64 -8.06 -6.39 -14.50
C LYS A 64 -8.29 -5.04 -13.83
N LYS A 65 -9.54 -4.58 -13.71
CA LYS A 65 -9.87 -3.31 -13.05
C LYS A 65 -9.46 -3.29 -11.58
N ILE A 66 -9.76 -4.37 -10.85
CA ILE A 66 -9.42 -4.51 -9.43
C ILE A 66 -7.90 -4.55 -9.25
N MET A 67 -7.19 -5.30 -10.09
CA MET A 67 -5.72 -5.39 -10.02
C MET A 67 -5.03 -4.07 -10.38
N MET A 68 -5.56 -3.32 -11.35
CA MET A 68 -5.05 -1.98 -11.67
C MET A 68 -5.28 -1.00 -10.51
N ILE A 69 -6.48 -1.01 -9.90
CA ILE A 69 -6.77 -0.16 -8.73
C ILE A 69 -5.84 -0.53 -7.58
N TRP A 70 -5.65 -1.82 -7.30
CA TRP A 70 -4.76 -2.27 -6.23
C TRP A 70 -3.32 -1.81 -6.45
N SER A 71 -2.82 -1.96 -7.68
CA SER A 71 -1.48 -1.49 -8.06
C SER A 71 -1.36 0.03 -7.92
N ALA A 72 -2.38 0.78 -8.37
CA ALA A 72 -2.42 2.23 -8.24
C ALA A 72 -2.44 2.67 -6.77
N CYS A 73 -3.16 1.97 -5.90
CA CYS A 73 -3.13 2.21 -4.44
C CYS A 73 -1.73 2.01 -3.86
N ILE A 74 -1.02 0.94 -4.25
CA ILE A 74 0.37 0.71 -3.79
C ILE A 74 1.28 1.87 -4.24
N VAL A 75 1.17 2.29 -5.50
CA VAL A 75 1.96 3.41 -6.03
C VAL A 75 1.62 4.72 -5.30
N LEU A 76 0.34 5.00 -5.07
CA LEU A 76 -0.09 6.18 -4.31
C LEU A 76 0.41 6.15 -2.86
N ALA A 77 0.45 4.98 -2.23
CA ALA A 77 1.01 4.83 -0.89
C ALA A 77 2.52 5.16 -0.86
N ILE A 78 3.28 4.70 -1.86
CA ILE A 78 4.71 5.03 -2.00
C ILE A 78 4.89 6.54 -2.18
N VAL A 79 4.12 7.15 -3.08
CA VAL A 79 4.17 8.60 -3.32
C VAL A 79 3.81 9.38 -2.05
N GLY A 80 2.80 8.94 -1.30
CA GLY A 80 2.44 9.51 0.00
C GLY A 80 3.58 9.44 1.01
N GLN A 81 4.28 8.30 1.10
CA GLN A 81 5.45 8.16 1.99
C GLN A 81 6.60 9.09 1.60
N VAL A 82 6.90 9.19 0.30
CA VAL A 82 7.97 10.08 -0.19
C VAL A 82 7.62 11.54 0.11
N MET A 83 6.38 11.97 -0.13
CA MET A 83 5.95 13.34 0.19
C MET A 83 6.00 13.65 1.69
N SER A 84 5.55 12.73 2.54
CA SER A 84 5.67 12.88 3.99
C SER A 84 7.14 12.91 4.43
N GLY A 85 8.01 12.08 3.84
CA GLY A 85 9.45 12.07 4.12
C GLY A 85 10.13 13.39 3.77
N ILE A 86 9.81 13.99 2.62
CA ILE A 86 10.28 15.32 2.22
C ILE A 86 9.79 16.39 3.20
N GLY A 87 8.52 16.29 3.63
CA GLY A 87 7.94 17.18 4.62
C GLY A 87 8.67 17.13 5.97
N VAL A 88 9.05 15.93 6.44
CA VAL A 88 9.83 15.74 7.66
C VAL A 88 11.26 16.25 7.50
N ALA A 89 11.93 15.96 6.39
CA ALA A 89 13.28 16.47 6.10
C ALA A 89 13.33 18.01 6.12
N ALA A 90 12.30 18.67 5.58
CA ALA A 90 12.19 20.13 5.63
C ALA A 90 11.95 20.68 7.06
N GLN A 91 11.36 19.89 7.98
CA GLN A 91 11.24 20.29 9.39
C GLN A 91 12.58 20.14 10.14
N ILE A 92 13.44 19.20 9.72
CA ILE A 92 14.79 19.03 10.28
C ILE A 92 15.66 20.24 9.93
N GLU A 93 15.61 20.72 8.68
CA GLU A 93 16.37 21.90 8.26
C GLU A 93 15.93 23.19 8.99
N ASN A 94 14.64 23.32 9.29
CA ASN A 94 14.10 24.48 10.02
C ASN A 94 14.27 24.39 11.55
N GLY A 95 14.90 23.33 12.07
CA GLY A 95 15.18 23.16 13.51
C GLY A 95 13.95 22.82 14.38
N SER A 96 12.79 22.58 13.78
CA SER A 96 11.56 22.23 14.51
C SER A 96 11.46 20.75 14.88
N ILE A 97 12.22 19.89 14.21
CA ILE A 97 12.39 18.48 14.55
C ILE A 97 13.89 18.18 14.63
N GLN A 98 14.37 17.73 15.78
CA GLN A 98 15.76 17.28 15.91
C GLN A 98 15.92 15.97 15.14
N ALA A 99 16.96 15.89 14.28
CA ALA A 99 17.23 14.68 13.51
C ALA A 99 17.30 13.46 14.45
N PRO A 100 16.72 12.31 14.05
CA PRO A 100 16.85 11.10 14.86
C PRO A 100 18.34 10.82 15.08
N PRO A 101 18.76 10.47 16.31
CA PRO A 101 20.15 10.14 16.57
C PRO A 101 20.59 9.01 15.63
N PRO A 102 21.84 9.02 15.15
CA PRO A 102 22.34 7.98 14.27
C PRO A 102 22.14 6.61 14.93
N ALA A 103 21.67 5.64 14.14
CA ALA A 103 21.44 4.28 14.64
C ALA A 103 22.76 3.72 15.20
N GLY A 104 22.85 3.62 16.53
CA GLY A 104 24.06 3.17 17.24
C GLY A 104 24.55 4.10 18.36
N SER A 105 23.89 5.22 18.65
CA SER A 105 24.30 6.14 19.73
C SER A 105 23.45 6.04 21.00
N TYR A 106 22.99 4.83 21.37
CA TYR A 106 22.40 4.55 22.69
C TYR A 106 23.45 3.99 23.65
#